data_AF-A0A931W188-F1
#
_entry.id   AF-A0A931W188-F1
#
_cell.length_a   1.000
_cell.length_b   1.000
_cell.length_c   1.000
_cell.angle_alpha   90.00
_cell.angle_beta   90.00
_cell.angle_gamma   90.00
#
_symmetry.space_group_name_H-M   'P 1'
#
loop_
_entity.id
_entity.type
_entity.pdbx_description
1 polymer ?
#
loop_
_entity_poly.entity_id
_entity_poly.type
_entity_poly.pdbx_seq_one_letter_code
_entity_poly.pdbx_strand_id
1 'polypeptide(L)'
;MTNPIIGQKEPTPLYDLFEKFPDIPRTTILKLDVLNWGVRYTPVINWIGRWTLPLGTFGYSTFPEEVKSGEVSRSPEEANLFDIPSFMVLRDGTNIQLLIKPDAPYEIRYEGDGSYLLYWKGMAVEEVLFVPRPNWLSKRLQDGTPVPLILTPMGDTHT
;
A
#
# COMPACT_ATOMS: atom_id res chain seq x y z
N MET A 1 -28.58 7.30 -25.51
CA MET A 1 -28.89 7.26 -24.06
C MET A 1 -27.56 7.17 -23.35
N THR A 2 -27.05 8.31 -22.91
CA THR A 2 -25.77 8.44 -22.22
C THR A 2 -25.99 8.09 -20.75
N ASN A 3 -25.31 7.05 -20.27
CA ASN A 3 -25.27 6.73 -18.84
C ASN A 3 -24.81 7.99 -18.08
N PRO A 4 -25.52 8.45 -17.05
CA PRO A 4 -24.98 9.48 -16.18
C PRO A 4 -23.74 8.88 -15.52
N ILE A 5 -22.59 9.51 -15.76
CA ILE A 5 -21.40 9.32 -14.94
C ILE A 5 -21.89 9.56 -13.51
N ILE A 6 -21.91 8.50 -12.69
CA ILE A 6 -22.16 8.60 -11.26
C ILE A 6 -21.09 9.57 -10.78
N GLY A 7 -21.47 10.84 -10.58
CA GLY A 7 -20.56 11.85 -10.07
C GLY A 7 -19.92 11.28 -8.83
N GLN A 8 -18.59 11.40 -8.75
CA GLN A 8 -17.84 10.95 -7.58
C GLN A 8 -18.45 11.63 -6.36
N LYS A 9 -19.33 10.90 -5.66
CA LYS A 9 -19.88 11.33 -4.40
C LYS A 9 -18.68 11.41 -3.47
N GLU A 10 -18.48 12.56 -2.84
CA GLU A 10 -17.41 12.70 -1.84
C GLU A 10 -17.49 11.52 -0.86
N PRO A 11 -16.33 10.96 -0.45
CA PRO A 11 -16.30 9.89 0.53
C PRO A 11 -17.18 10.28 1.72
N THR A 12 -18.12 9.41 2.09
CA THR A 12 -18.72 9.51 3.42
C THR A 12 -17.59 9.53 4.44
N PRO A 13 -17.55 10.51 5.36
CA PRO A 13 -16.53 10.55 6.39
C PRO A 13 -16.43 9.22 7.13
N LEU A 14 -15.20 8.74 7.36
CA LEU A 14 -14.97 7.47 8.01
C LEU A 14 -15.68 7.38 9.38
N TYR A 15 -15.67 8.47 10.15
CA TYR A 15 -16.31 8.51 11.47
C TYR A 15 -17.84 8.38 11.39
N ASP A 16 -18.47 8.96 10.37
CA ASP A 16 -19.91 8.78 10.12
C ASP A 16 -20.24 7.30 9.84
N LEU A 17 -19.32 6.55 9.19
CA LEU A 17 -19.50 5.11 8.99
C LEU A 17 -19.46 4.34 10.31
N PHE A 18 -18.56 4.72 11.23
CA PHE A 18 -18.49 4.10 12.56
C PHE A 18 -19.77 4.36 13.37
N GLU A 19 -20.30 5.58 13.33
CA GLU A 19 -21.54 5.94 14.01
C GLU A 19 -22.77 5.26 13.40
N LYS A 20 -22.80 5.14 12.07
CA LYS A 20 -23.92 4.53 11.34
C LYS A 20 -24.01 3.02 11.51
N PHE A 21 -22.87 2.34 11.71
CA PHE A 21 -22.79 0.89 11.81
C PHE A 21 -22.08 0.44 13.12
N PRO A 22 -22.64 0.77 14.30
CA PRO A 22 -21.97 0.55 15.59
C PRO A 22 -21.81 -0.94 15.93
N ASP A 23 -22.64 -1.81 15.36
CA ASP A 23 -22.59 -3.26 15.60
C ASP A 23 -21.50 -3.98 14.77
N ILE A 24 -20.89 -3.28 13.81
CA ILE A 24 -19.79 -3.82 12.99
C ILE A 24 -18.47 -3.40 13.62
N PRO A 25 -17.50 -4.33 13.79
CA PRO A 25 -16.18 -3.98 14.31
C PRO A 25 -15.54 -2.84 13.51
N ARG A 26 -15.04 -1.84 14.22
CA ARG A 26 -14.42 -0.64 13.65
C ARG A 26 -13.34 -0.95 12.60
N THR A 27 -12.52 -1.97 12.86
CA THR A 27 -11.45 -2.44 11.97
C THR A 27 -11.98 -3.05 10.67
N THR A 28 -13.17 -3.66 10.70
CA THR A 28 -13.85 -4.18 9.50
C THR A 28 -14.33 -3.03 8.61
N ILE A 29 -14.96 -2.00 9.19
CA ILE A 29 -15.37 -0.79 8.46
C ILE A 29 -14.14 -0.10 7.87
N LEU A 30 -13.09 0.10 8.68
CA LEU A 30 -11.84 0.71 8.24
C LEU A 30 -11.20 -0.04 7.08
N LYS A 31 -11.10 -1.37 7.16
CA LYS A 31 -10.56 -2.21 6.07
C LYS A 31 -11.32 -2.00 4.76
N LEU A 32 -12.66 -2.04 4.81
CA LEU A 32 -13.48 -1.88 3.62
C LEU A 32 -13.33 -0.47 3.02
N ASP A 33 -13.29 0.56 3.85
CA ASP A 33 -13.15 1.94 3.39
C ASP A 33 -11.75 2.21 2.79
N VAL A 34 -10.68 1.70 3.44
CA VAL A 34 -9.32 1.78 2.90
C VAL A 34 -9.18 1.00 1.60
N LEU A 35 -9.78 -0.19 1.47
CA LEU A 35 -9.74 -0.93 0.20
C LEU A 35 -10.49 -0.21 -0.93
N ASN A 36 -11.53 0.55 -0.60
CA ASN A 36 -12.28 1.33 -1.57
C ASN A 36 -11.49 2.57 -2.04
N TRP A 37 -10.92 3.32 -1.10
CA TRP A 37 -10.27 4.60 -1.38
C TRP A 37 -8.76 4.53 -1.62
N GLY A 38 -8.10 3.46 -1.21
CA GLY A 38 -6.65 3.30 -1.27
C GLY A 38 -5.91 4.16 -0.25
N VAL A 39 -4.59 4.17 -0.37
CA VAL A 39 -3.65 4.95 0.44
C VAL A 39 -2.80 5.80 -0.50
N ARG A 40 -2.55 7.05 -0.12
CA ARG A 40 -1.74 7.98 -0.89
C ARG A 40 -0.29 7.61 -0.74
N TYR A 41 0.45 7.69 -1.84
CA TYR A 41 1.89 7.50 -1.80
C TYR A 41 2.56 8.59 -0.94
N THR A 42 3.44 8.15 -0.04
CA THR A 42 4.39 9.00 0.69
C THR A 42 5.76 8.33 0.68
N PRO A 43 6.87 9.07 0.89
CA PRO A 43 8.20 8.47 1.01
C PRO A 43 8.30 7.38 2.10
N VAL A 44 7.43 7.45 3.13
CA VAL A 44 7.32 6.44 4.19
C VAL A 44 6.93 5.07 3.61
N ILE A 45 6.03 5.02 2.62
CA ILE A 45 5.63 3.76 1.98
C ILE A 45 6.81 3.08 1.29
N ASN A 46 7.61 3.84 0.55
CA ASN A 46 8.82 3.31 -0.09
C ASN A 46 9.85 2.82 0.94
N TRP A 47 10.01 3.57 2.05
CA TRP A 47 10.89 3.13 3.14
C TRP A 47 10.44 1.79 3.74
N ILE A 48 9.15 1.62 4.01
CA ILE A 48 8.57 0.40 4.56
C ILE A 48 8.72 -0.78 3.59
N GLY A 49 8.50 -0.55 2.30
CA GLY A 49 8.61 -1.58 1.27
C GLY A 49 10.00 -2.25 1.22
N ARG A 50 11.06 -1.51 1.52
CA ARG A 50 12.46 -2.01 1.46
C ARG A 50 12.71 -3.22 2.36
N TRP A 51 12.00 -3.32 3.48
CA TRP A 51 12.20 -4.38 4.47
C TRP A 51 10.98 -5.28 4.66
N THR A 52 9.87 -5.01 3.98
CA THR A 52 8.67 -5.85 3.99
C THR A 52 8.57 -6.75 2.76
N LEU A 53 7.53 -7.61 2.77
CA LEU A 53 7.14 -8.37 1.59
C LEU A 53 6.54 -7.39 0.55
N PRO A 54 7.20 -7.19 -0.62
CA PRO A 54 6.71 -6.26 -1.61
C PRO A 54 5.47 -6.83 -2.32
N LEU A 55 4.52 -5.98 -2.70
CA LEU A 55 3.28 -6.38 -3.40
C LEU A 55 3.51 -6.91 -4.83
N GLY A 56 4.76 -6.98 -5.26
CA GLY A 56 5.15 -7.01 -6.66
C GLY A 56 5.76 -5.66 -7.03
N THR A 57 6.79 -5.69 -7.86
CA THR A 57 7.48 -4.49 -8.28
C THR A 57 6.61 -3.73 -9.27
N PHE A 58 5.84 -2.75 -8.78
CA PHE A 58 5.07 -1.90 -9.68
C PHE A 58 6.04 -1.05 -10.50
N GLY A 59 5.99 -1.21 -11.81
CA GLY A 59 6.76 -0.42 -12.74
C GLY A 59 6.47 1.07 -12.54
N TYR A 60 7.53 1.87 -12.57
CA TYR A 60 7.53 3.34 -12.49
C TYR A 60 6.42 4.03 -13.31
N SER A 61 5.93 3.41 -14.39
CA SER A 61 4.94 3.97 -15.32
C SER A 61 3.57 4.23 -14.71
N THR A 62 3.18 3.58 -13.60
CA THR A 62 1.87 3.78 -12.96
C THR A 62 1.87 4.86 -11.86
N PHE A 63 3.02 5.45 -11.53
CA PHE A 63 3.11 6.50 -10.51
C PHE A 63 3.07 7.91 -11.13
N PRO A 64 2.45 8.89 -10.44
CA PRO A 64 2.51 10.31 -10.84
C PRO A 64 3.96 10.80 -11.00
N GLU A 65 4.21 11.71 -11.94
CA GLU A 65 5.56 12.27 -12.21
C GLU A 65 6.21 12.91 -10.97
N GLU A 66 5.40 13.41 -10.04
CA GLU A 66 5.84 13.99 -8.77
C GLU A 66 6.48 12.95 -7.84
N VAL A 67 6.08 11.68 -7.95
CA VAL A 67 6.69 10.55 -7.23
C VAL A 67 7.99 10.11 -7.89
N LYS A 68 8.11 10.37 -9.20
CA LYS A 68 9.27 10.00 -10.03
C LYS A 68 10.46 10.96 -9.90
N SER A 69 10.25 12.17 -9.41
CA SER A 69 11.29 13.21 -9.31
C SER A 69 12.09 13.18 -8.00
N GLY A 70 11.73 12.32 -7.05
CA GLY A 70 12.48 12.12 -5.81
C GLY A 70 13.81 11.41 -6.08
N GLU A 71 14.93 12.12 -5.93
CA GLU A 71 16.30 11.63 -6.09
C GLU A 71 16.56 10.33 -5.30
N VAL A 72 16.37 9.19 -5.95
CA VAL A 72 16.91 7.92 -5.49
C VAL A 72 17.96 7.53 -6.51
N SER A 73 19.21 7.89 -6.22
CA SER A 73 20.38 7.45 -6.98
C SER A 73 20.46 5.92 -6.89
N ARG A 74 19.90 5.27 -7.88
CA ARG A 74 19.90 3.82 -8.11
C ARG A 74 20.45 3.60 -9.51
N SER A 75 21.07 2.46 -9.75
CA SER A 75 21.49 2.09 -11.11
C SER A 75 20.27 2.15 -12.06
N PRO A 76 20.45 2.41 -13.37
CA PRO A 76 19.32 2.48 -14.30
C PRO A 76 18.38 1.25 -14.29
N GLU A 77 18.89 0.09 -13.87
CA GLU A 77 18.12 -1.15 -13.68
C GLU A 77 17.28 -1.14 -12.37
N GLU A 78 17.72 -0.44 -11.33
CA GLU A 78 17.06 -0.33 -10.01
C GLU A 78 16.21 0.94 -9.86
N ALA A 79 16.44 1.96 -10.69
CA ALA A 79 15.78 3.27 -10.61
C ALA A 79 14.26 3.20 -10.86
N ASN A 80 13.77 2.11 -11.48
CA ASN A 80 12.36 1.95 -11.87
C ASN A 80 11.50 1.16 -10.88
N LEU A 81 12.04 0.79 -9.71
CA LEU A 81 11.39 -0.12 -8.77
C LEU A 81 11.05 0.61 -7.45
N PHE A 82 9.76 0.89 -7.25
CA PHE A 82 9.25 1.27 -5.93
C PHE A 82 9.00 0.01 -5.10
N ASP A 83 9.62 -0.06 -3.92
CA ASP A 83 9.31 -1.11 -2.96
C ASP A 83 8.03 -0.68 -2.24
N ILE A 84 6.91 -1.36 -2.50
CA ILE A 84 5.63 -1.07 -1.83
C ILE A 84 5.23 -2.28 -0.99
N PRO A 85 4.92 -2.10 0.31
CA PRO A 85 4.47 -3.19 1.15
C PRO A 85 3.19 -3.83 0.59
N SER A 86 3.10 -5.15 0.62
CA SER A 86 1.92 -5.89 0.19
C SER A 86 0.68 -5.57 1.01
N PHE A 87 0.86 -5.54 2.31
CA PHE A 87 -0.21 -5.38 3.28
C PHE A 87 0.28 -4.61 4.50
N MET A 88 -0.66 -3.95 5.14
CA MET A 88 -0.55 -3.47 6.51
C MET A 88 -1.46 -4.30 7.41
N VAL A 89 -1.12 -4.35 8.69
CA VAL A 89 -1.82 -5.13 9.70
C VAL A 89 -2.33 -4.18 10.76
N LEU A 90 -3.63 -4.22 11.05
CA LEU A 90 -4.22 -3.46 12.17
C LEU A 90 -3.92 -4.17 13.50
N ARG A 91 -4.09 -3.46 14.62
CA ARG A 91 -3.82 -3.97 15.97
C ARG A 91 -4.54 -5.28 16.32
N ASP A 92 -5.72 -5.53 15.74
CA ASP A 92 -6.50 -6.75 15.94
C ASP A 92 -6.10 -7.92 15.01
N GLY A 93 -5.06 -7.76 14.20
CA GLY A 93 -4.61 -8.74 13.21
C GLY A 93 -5.31 -8.64 11.86
N THR A 94 -6.19 -7.66 11.66
CA THR A 94 -6.84 -7.43 10.35
C THR A 94 -5.80 -6.99 9.31
N ASN A 95 -5.58 -7.83 8.30
CA ASN A 95 -4.71 -7.51 7.17
C ASN A 95 -5.46 -6.73 6.09
N ILE A 96 -4.83 -5.67 5.60
CA ILE A 96 -5.34 -4.81 4.52
C ILE A 96 -4.28 -4.76 3.42
N GLN A 97 -4.63 -5.22 2.22
CA GLN A 97 -3.77 -5.08 1.04
C GLN A 97 -3.62 -3.58 0.71
N LEU A 98 -2.39 -3.13 0.47
CA LEU A 98 -2.18 -1.75 0.08
C LEU A 98 -2.58 -1.55 -1.38
N LEU A 99 -3.41 -0.54 -1.60
CA LEU A 99 -3.78 -0.04 -2.93
C LEU A 99 -3.34 1.42 -2.99
N ILE A 100 -2.30 1.72 -3.76
CA ILE A 100 -1.80 3.09 -3.86
C ILE A 100 -2.65 3.88 -4.87
N LYS A 101 -3.21 5.02 -4.44
CA LYS A 101 -3.95 5.94 -5.32
C LYS A 101 -3.46 7.38 -5.09
N PRO A 102 -3.20 8.18 -6.15
CA PRO A 102 -2.67 9.54 -5.99
C PRO A 102 -3.50 10.44 -5.08
N ASP A 103 -4.83 10.40 -5.23
CA ASP A 103 -5.78 11.27 -4.52
C ASP A 103 -6.47 10.57 -3.35
N ALA A 104 -5.85 9.52 -2.80
CA ALA A 104 -6.46 8.81 -1.67
C ALA A 104 -6.57 9.73 -0.44
N PRO A 105 -7.67 9.64 0.32
CA PRO A 105 -7.83 10.38 1.57
C PRO A 105 -6.97 9.82 2.70
N TYR A 106 -6.47 8.59 2.54
CA TYR A 106 -5.63 7.93 3.53
C TYR A 106 -4.15 8.16 3.26
N GLU A 107 -3.36 8.26 4.31
CA GLU A 107 -1.90 8.24 4.23
C GLU A 107 -1.30 7.55 5.44
N ILE A 108 -0.07 7.03 5.29
CA ILE A 108 0.67 6.41 6.38
C ILE A 108 1.83 7.34 6.75
N ARG A 109 1.96 7.61 8.05
CA ARG A 109 3.03 8.45 8.60
C ARG A 109 3.84 7.66 9.61
N TYR A 110 5.09 8.08 9.77
CA TYR A 110 5.99 7.58 10.80
C TYR A 110 6.00 8.58 11.95
N GLU A 111 5.72 8.13 13.17
CA GLU A 111 5.53 9.03 14.31
C GLU A 111 6.84 9.40 15.03
N GLY A 112 7.97 8.79 14.64
CA GLY A 112 9.29 9.07 15.22
C GLY A 112 9.70 8.12 16.36
N ASP A 113 8.75 7.39 16.95
CA ASP A 113 8.96 6.47 18.08
C ASP A 113 9.05 4.99 17.67
N GLY A 114 9.10 4.71 16.37
CA GLY A 114 9.05 3.35 15.82
C GLY A 114 7.67 2.93 15.32
N SER A 115 6.61 3.68 15.63
CA SER A 115 5.25 3.38 15.20
C SER A 115 4.88 4.01 13.86
N TYR A 116 3.91 3.40 13.19
CA TYR A 116 3.28 3.93 11.99
C TYR A 116 1.78 4.11 12.24
N LEU A 117 1.25 5.27 11.87
CA LEU A 117 -0.17 5.58 11.97
C LEU A 117 -0.78 5.76 10.59
N LEU A 118 -1.99 5.23 10.42
CA LEU A 118 -2.88 5.52 9.31
C LEU A 118 -3.67 6.79 9.63
N TYR A 119 -3.63 7.74 8.71
CA TYR A 119 -4.37 8.99 8.77
C TYR A 119 -5.48 9.00 7.72
N TRP A 120 -6.61 9.63 8.02
CA TRP A 120 -7.68 9.96 7.08
C TRP A 120 -7.87 11.47 7.07
N LYS A 121 -7.64 12.12 5.91
CA LYS A 121 -7.70 13.59 5.74
C LYS A 121 -6.97 14.35 6.87
N GLY A 122 -5.80 13.85 7.28
CA GLY A 122 -4.96 14.47 8.32
C GLY A 122 -5.34 14.14 9.77
N MET A 123 -6.40 13.38 10.01
CA MET A 123 -6.74 12.87 11.36
C MET A 123 -6.16 11.46 11.56
N ALA A 124 -5.51 11.22 12.70
CA ALA A 124 -5.00 9.91 13.05
C ALA A 124 -6.18 8.94 13.29
N VAL A 125 -6.13 7.78 12.64
CA VAL A 125 -7.19 6.78 12.69
C VAL A 125 -6.74 5.56 13.47
N GLU A 126 -5.67 4.91 13.06
CA GLU A 126 -5.30 3.60 13.61
C GLU A 126 -3.79 3.36 13.51
N GLU A 127 -3.24 2.64 14.47
CA GLU A 127 -1.86 2.17 14.38
C GLU A 127 -1.78 0.99 13.43
N VAL A 128 -0.77 1.01 12.55
CA VAL A 128 -0.56 -0.02 11.55
C VAL A 128 0.81 -0.66 11.70
N LEU A 129 0.84 -1.97 11.54
CA LEU A 129 2.04 -2.78 11.60
C LEU A 129 2.36 -3.34 10.22
N PHE A 130 3.63 -3.66 10.03
CA PHE A 130 4.15 -4.20 8.79
C PHE A 130 5.01 -5.41 9.09
N VAL A 131 4.80 -6.48 8.33
CA VAL A 131 5.49 -7.75 8.57
C VAL A 131 6.84 -7.73 7.83
N PRO A 132 7.96 -7.94 8.54
CA PRO A 132 9.27 -8.04 7.91
C PRO A 132 9.30 -9.16 6.87
N ARG A 133 10.08 -8.91 5.81
CA ARG A 133 10.37 -9.93 4.80
C ARG A 133 11.03 -11.15 5.46
N PRO A 134 10.52 -12.37 5.24
CA PRO A 134 11.21 -13.55 5.72
C PRO A 134 12.60 -13.71 5.09
N ASN A 135 13.62 -14.03 5.87
CA ASN A 135 15.01 -14.16 5.38
C ASN A 135 15.19 -15.21 4.27
N TRP A 136 14.31 -16.21 4.21
CA TRP A 136 14.36 -17.22 3.15
C TRP A 136 13.96 -16.66 1.78
N LEU A 137 13.25 -15.53 1.73
CA LEU A 137 12.86 -14.90 0.47
C LEU A 137 14.07 -14.41 -0.34
N SER A 138 15.17 -14.07 0.33
CA SER A 138 16.42 -13.67 -0.34
C SER A 138 17.28 -14.85 -0.79
N LYS A 139 16.81 -16.10 -0.60
CA LYS A 139 17.56 -17.31 -0.97
C LYS A 139 17.32 -17.73 -2.42
N ARG A 140 18.04 -18.77 -2.83
CA ARG A 140 17.90 -19.46 -4.12
C ARG A 140 17.44 -20.91 -3.90
N LEU A 141 16.71 -21.44 -4.88
CA LEU A 141 16.37 -22.86 -5.00
C LEU A 141 17.61 -23.71 -5.32
N GLN A 142 17.46 -25.03 -5.30
CA GLN A 142 18.55 -25.98 -5.56
C GLN A 142 19.17 -25.83 -6.96
N ASP A 143 18.38 -25.43 -7.95
CA ASP A 143 18.81 -25.19 -9.33
C ASP A 143 19.41 -23.79 -9.55
N GLY A 144 19.54 -23.00 -8.47
CA GLY A 144 20.07 -21.64 -8.52
C GLY A 144 19.01 -20.55 -8.74
N THR A 145 17.74 -20.89 -8.96
CA THR A 145 16.66 -19.92 -9.21
C THR A 145 16.38 -19.06 -7.96
N PRO A 146 16.43 -17.72 -8.04
CA PRO A 146 16.00 -16.84 -6.94
C PRO A 146 14.57 -17.12 -6.51
N VAL A 147 14.34 -17.31 -5.20
CA VAL A 147 13.00 -17.51 -4.63
C VAL A 147 12.00 -16.39 -5.00
N PRO A 148 12.37 -15.10 -5.08
CA PRO A 148 11.44 -14.04 -5.46
C PRO A 148 10.82 -14.20 -6.87
N LEU A 149 11.54 -14.84 -7.80
CA LEU A 149 11.07 -15.06 -9.17
C LEU A 149 9.97 -16.12 -9.26
N ILE A 150 9.86 -17.01 -8.26
CA ILE A 150 8.81 -18.03 -8.21
C ILE A 150 7.51 -17.46 -7.59
N LEU A 151 7.63 -16.48 -6.70
CA LEU A 151 6.50 -15.91 -5.96
C LEU A 151 5.82 -14.77 -6.68
N THR A 152 6.55 -14.08 -7.56
CA THR A 152 5.98 -13.04 -8.40
C THR A 152 5.65 -13.71 -9.73
N PRO A 153 4.36 -13.85 -10.12
CA PRO A 153 4.07 -14.10 -11.51
C PRO A 153 4.50 -12.83 -12.26
N MET A 154 5.73 -12.82 -12.79
CA MET A 154 6.01 -11.97 -13.94
C MET A 154 5.11 -12.55 -15.02
N GLY A 155 3.93 -11.95 -15.20
CA GLY A 155 3.12 -12.27 -16.35
C GLY A 155 4.01 -12.03 -17.56
N ASP A 156 4.22 -13.07 -18.36
CA ASP A 156 4.73 -12.91 -19.71
C ASP A 156 3.74 -11.97 -20.42
N THR A 157 4.04 -10.68 -20.43
CA THR A 157 3.44 -9.75 -21.38
C THR A 157 4.01 -10.14 -22.73
N HIS A 158 3.38 -11.14 -23.35
CA HIS A 158 3.55 -11.41 -24.75
C HIS A 158 3.28 -10.11 -25.51
N THR A 159 4.34 -9.66 -26.19
CA THR A 159 4.42 -8.82 -27.40
C THR A 159 3.13 -8.26 -27.97
#